data_AF-A0A1B2J2B1-F1
#
_entry.id   AF-A0A1B2J2B1-F1
#
_cell.length_a   1.000
_cell.length_b   1.000
_cell.length_c   1.000
_cell.angle_alpha   90.00
_cell.angle_beta   90.00
_cell.angle_gamma   90.00
#
_symmetry.space_group_name_H-M   'P 1'
#
loop_
_entity.id
_entity.type
_entity.pdbx_description
1 polymer ?
#
loop_
_entity_poly.entity_id
_entity_poly.type
_entity_poly.pdbx_seq_one_letter_code
_entity_poly.pdbx_strand_id
1 'polypeptide(L)'
;MLVDILLQILAYYVFGILVGLAMGRKLGTSWGHLLSTTLATVGITTFFISVVFGMAVVLLILTGSQIGSAAFIVIFPLAVSIIAAVAHWHWLKYINFFSTTVKISVGQITVSQFWPYAWVSIAILAVCFLLSLGLIQRKEL
;
A
#
# COMPACT_ATOMS: atom_id res chain seq x y z
N MET A 1 6.64 -4.96 -13.34
CA MET A 1 5.69 -4.08 -12.61
C MET A 1 5.98 -4.00 -11.11
N LEU A 2 5.96 -5.10 -10.33
CA LEU A 2 6.19 -5.01 -8.88
C LEU A 2 7.61 -4.54 -8.52
N VAL A 3 8.62 -5.02 -9.25
CA VAL A 3 10.01 -4.56 -9.11
C VAL A 3 10.12 -3.06 -9.44
N ASP A 4 9.43 -2.60 -10.50
CA ASP A 4 9.42 -1.19 -10.89
C ASP A 4 8.80 -0.32 -9.78
N ILE A 5 7.67 -0.75 -9.21
CA ILE A 5 7.01 -0.10 -8.07
C ILE A 5 7.95 -0.04 -6.86
N LEU A 6 8.62 -1.15 -6.55
CA LEU A 6 9.58 -1.22 -5.44
C LEU A 6 10.72 -0.24 -5.64
N LEU A 7 11.32 -0.20 -6.84
CA LEU A 7 12.39 0.73 -7.20
C LEU A 7 11.91 2.19 -7.13
N GLN A 8 10.69 2.48 -7.59
CA GLN A 8 10.13 3.83 -7.55
C GLN A 8 9.86 4.30 -6.12
N ILE A 9 9.35 3.43 -5.23
CA ILE A 9 9.18 3.75 -3.80
C ILE A 9 10.53 3.94 -3.12
N LEU A 10 11.51 3.06 -3.41
CA LEU A 10 12.85 3.20 -2.88
C LEU A 10 13.47 4.54 -3.30
N ALA A 11 13.37 4.88 -4.58
CA ALA A 11 13.84 6.16 -5.11
C ALA A 11 13.17 7.34 -4.42
N TYR A 12 11.85 7.28 -4.19
CA TYR A 12 11.09 8.31 -3.48
C TYR A 12 11.66 8.56 -2.07
N TYR A 13 11.88 7.50 -1.26
CA TYR A 13 12.43 7.66 0.08
C TYR A 13 13.88 8.14 0.06
N VAL A 14 14.71 7.63 -0.84
CA VAL A 14 16.11 8.08 -1.01
C VAL A 14 16.14 9.58 -1.34
N PHE A 15 15.31 10.03 -2.29
CA PHE A 15 15.20 11.46 -2.62
C PHE A 15 14.74 12.28 -1.42
N GLY A 16 13.75 11.81 -0.65
CA GLY A 16 13.30 12.48 0.56
C GLY A 16 14.43 12.69 1.59
N ILE A 17 15.27 11.67 1.79
CA ILE A 17 16.45 11.75 2.68
C ILE A 17 17.47 12.75 2.13
N LEU A 18 17.81 12.66 0.84
CA LEU A 18 18.79 13.56 0.20
C LEU A 18 18.36 15.02 0.26
N VAL A 19 17.08 15.31 -0.03
CA VAL A 19 16.52 16.66 0.07
C VAL A 19 16.54 17.14 1.52
N GLY A 20 16.19 16.28 2.49
CA GLY A 20 16.27 16.62 3.92
C GLY A 20 17.69 17.01 4.35
N LEU A 21 18.69 16.26 3.91
CA LEU A 21 20.10 16.55 4.15
C LEU A 21 20.56 17.83 3.44
N ALA A 22 20.14 18.06 2.20
CA ALA A 22 20.43 19.28 1.45
C ALA A 22 19.84 20.54 2.13
N MET A 23 18.72 20.40 2.83
CA MET A 23 18.12 21.46 3.64
C MET A 23 18.74 21.61 5.03
N GLY A 24 19.84 20.91 5.33
CA GLY A 24 20.55 20.97 6.61
C GLY A 24 19.81 20.30 7.78
N ARG A 25 18.80 19.47 7.51
CA ARG A 25 18.08 18.76 8.57
C ARG A 25 18.95 17.65 9.15
N LYS A 26 18.98 17.56 10.48
CA LYS A 26 19.61 16.44 11.18
C LYS A 26 18.75 15.19 10.99
N LEU A 27 19.40 14.03 10.85
CA LEU A 27 18.77 12.73 10.60
C LEU A 27 17.79 12.28 11.70
N GLY A 28 17.89 12.86 12.91
CA GLY A 28 17.02 12.54 14.05
C GLY A 28 17.19 11.14 14.65
N THR A 29 17.91 10.25 13.96
CA THR A 29 18.20 8.86 14.36
C THR A 29 19.55 8.40 13.77
N SER A 30 19.96 7.17 14.08
CA SER A 30 21.17 6.56 13.52
C SER A 30 20.96 6.10 12.07
N TRP A 31 22.01 6.12 11.25
CA TRP A 31 21.96 5.66 9.86
C TRP A 31 21.43 4.22 9.71
N GLY A 32 21.85 3.32 10.61
CA GLY A 32 21.39 1.93 10.58
C GLY A 32 19.88 1.81 10.84
N HIS A 33 19.35 2.58 11.78
CA HIS A 33 17.92 2.57 12.08
C HIS A 33 17.08 3.25 10.99
N LEU A 34 17.62 4.30 10.37
CA LEU A 34 17.01 4.97 9.23
C LEU A 34 16.90 4.04 8.02
N LEU A 35 17.99 3.34 7.67
CA LEU A 35 18.02 2.39 6.56
C LEU A 35 17.07 1.22 6.80
N SER A 36 17.10 0.61 8.00
CA SER A 36 16.22 -0.53 8.30
C SER A 36 14.75 -0.15 8.28
N THR A 37 14.39 0.99 8.86
CA THR A 37 13.01 1.52 8.85
C THR A 37 12.56 1.88 7.44
N THR A 38 13.44 2.49 6.64
CA THR A 38 13.14 2.83 5.24
C THR A 38 12.90 1.57 4.42
N LEU A 39 13.78 0.57 4.50
CA LEU A 39 13.62 -0.69 3.75
C LEU A 39 12.35 -1.45 4.16
N ALA A 40 12.06 -1.52 5.46
CA ALA A 40 10.83 -2.13 5.95
C ALA A 40 9.59 -1.39 5.41
N THR A 41 9.62 -0.06 5.43
CA THR A 41 8.54 0.79 4.90
C THR A 41 8.37 0.60 3.40
N VAL A 42 9.45 0.53 2.61
CA VAL A 42 9.41 0.27 1.17
C VAL A 42 8.74 -1.08 0.90
N GLY A 43 9.15 -2.14 1.62
CA GLY A 43 8.57 -3.47 1.48
C GLY A 43 7.08 -3.51 1.80
N ILE A 44 6.70 -2.92 2.94
CA ILE A 44 5.29 -2.83 3.38
C ILE A 44 4.44 -2.04 2.38
N THR A 45 4.93 -0.91 1.90
CA THR A 45 4.23 -0.07 0.92
C THR A 45 4.03 -0.82 -0.39
N THR A 46 5.08 -1.49 -0.88
CA THR A 46 5.01 -2.29 -2.10
C THR A 46 3.99 -3.42 -1.97
N PHE A 47 3.97 -4.09 -0.82
CA PHE A 47 2.98 -5.12 -0.51
C PHE A 47 1.55 -4.55 -0.50
N PHE A 48 1.30 -3.43 0.15
CA PHE A 48 -0.05 -2.84 0.13
C PHE A 48 -0.48 -2.37 -1.26
N ILE A 49 0.44 -1.83 -2.05
CA ILE A 49 0.14 -1.46 -3.44
C ILE A 49 -0.27 -2.72 -4.23
N SER A 50 0.41 -3.85 -4.07
CA SER A 50 0.04 -5.09 -4.77
C SER A 50 -1.38 -5.57 -4.41
N VAL A 51 -1.83 -5.35 -3.16
CA VAL A 51 -3.21 -5.63 -2.73
C VAL A 51 -4.21 -4.74 -3.47
N VAL A 52 -3.92 -3.44 -3.60
CA VAL A 52 -4.76 -2.50 -4.36
C VAL A 52 -4.83 -2.89 -5.83
N PHE A 53 -3.70 -3.29 -6.43
CA PHE A 53 -3.67 -3.82 -7.79
C PHE A 53 -4.50 -5.10 -7.93
N GLY A 54 -4.45 -6.02 -6.97
CA GLY A 54 -5.29 -7.22 -6.96
C GLY A 54 -6.79 -6.89 -7.01
N MET A 55 -7.23 -5.92 -6.20
CA MET A 55 -8.61 -5.43 -6.24
C MET A 55 -8.94 -4.75 -7.59
N ALA A 56 -8.01 -3.98 -8.14
CA ALA A 56 -8.18 -3.31 -9.43
C ALA A 56 -8.31 -4.31 -10.59
N VAL A 57 -7.61 -5.45 -10.54
CA VAL A 57 -7.76 -6.54 -11.53
C VAL A 57 -9.14 -7.15 -11.47
N VAL A 58 -9.70 -7.40 -10.28
CA VAL A 58 -11.08 -7.89 -10.14
C VAL A 58 -12.06 -6.90 -10.75
N LEU A 59 -11.91 -5.60 -10.46
CA LEU A 59 -12.74 -4.56 -11.04
C LEU A 59 -12.61 -4.49 -12.57
N LEU A 60 -11.40 -4.66 -13.10
CA LEU A 60 -11.17 -4.71 -14.53
C LEU A 60 -11.92 -5.89 -15.17
N ILE A 61 -11.81 -7.10 -14.59
CA ILE A 61 -12.49 -8.28 -15.11
C ILE A 61 -14.01 -8.08 -15.03
N LEU A 62 -14.54 -7.53 -13.93
CA LEU A 62 -15.97 -7.27 -13.77
C LEU A 62 -16.52 -6.25 -14.78
N THR A 63 -15.86 -5.10 -14.89
CA THR A 63 -16.38 -3.94 -15.64
C THR A 63 -15.93 -3.91 -17.10
N GLY A 64 -14.85 -4.61 -17.43
CA GLY A 64 -14.16 -4.49 -18.72
C GLY A 64 -13.45 -3.14 -18.93
N SER A 65 -13.44 -2.25 -17.93
CA SER A 65 -12.92 -0.89 -18.07
C SER A 65 -11.51 -0.74 -17.49
N GLN A 66 -10.53 -0.55 -18.39
CA GLN A 66 -9.15 -0.22 -18.01
C GLN A 66 -9.07 1.12 -17.28
N ILE A 67 -9.83 2.12 -17.74
CA ILE A 67 -9.86 3.46 -17.14
C ILE A 67 -10.42 3.38 -15.71
N GLY A 68 -11.49 2.63 -15.49
CA GLY A 68 -12.09 2.46 -14.16
C GLY A 68 -11.13 1.78 -13.18
N SER A 69 -10.43 0.75 -13.63
CA SER A 69 -9.41 0.04 -12.83
C SER A 69 -8.23 0.97 -12.47
N ALA A 70 -7.72 1.73 -13.44
CA ALA A 70 -6.63 2.68 -13.20
C ALA A 70 -7.02 3.81 -12.24
N ALA A 71 -8.21 4.39 -12.41
CA ALA A 71 -8.74 5.40 -11.52
C ALA A 71 -8.90 4.86 -10.08
N PHE A 72 -9.37 3.62 -9.94
CA PHE A 72 -9.52 2.98 -8.65
C PHE A 72 -8.19 2.87 -7.88
N ILE A 73 -7.09 2.50 -8.55
CA ILE A 73 -5.78 2.36 -7.89
C ILE A 73 -5.34 3.65 -7.20
N VAL A 74 -5.63 4.81 -7.81
CA VAL A 74 -5.28 6.12 -7.27
C VAL A 74 -6.29 6.60 -6.22
N ILE A 75 -7.59 6.44 -6.51
CA ILE A 75 -8.67 6.99 -5.69
C ILE A 75 -8.86 6.18 -4.40
N PHE A 76 -8.76 4.85 -4.46
CA PHE A 76 -9.02 3.96 -3.34
C PHE A 76 -8.23 4.33 -2.06
N PRO A 77 -6.89 4.45 -2.07
CA PRO A 77 -6.14 4.76 -0.86
C PRO A 77 -6.52 6.13 -0.27
N LEU A 78 -6.85 7.11 -1.12
CA LEU A 78 -7.29 8.44 -0.69
C LEU A 78 -8.68 8.39 -0.06
N ALA A 79 -9.64 7.74 -0.73
CA ALA A 79 -11.00 7.60 -0.26
C ALA A 79 -11.05 6.87 1.09
N VAL A 80 -10.33 5.75 1.23
CA VAL A 80 -10.24 5.01 2.49
C VAL A 80 -9.61 5.87 3.60
N SER A 81 -8.58 6.65 3.29
CA SER A 81 -7.95 7.55 4.27
C SER A 81 -8.92 8.62 4.77
N ILE A 82 -9.68 9.24 3.86
CA ILE A 82 -10.69 10.26 4.19
C ILE A 82 -11.82 9.65 5.02
N ILE A 83 -12.36 8.50 4.60
CA ILE A 83 -13.43 7.81 5.32
C ILE A 83 -12.95 7.41 6.73
N ALA A 84 -11.74 6.87 6.86
CA ALA A 84 -11.19 6.50 8.17
C ALA A 84 -11.01 7.71 9.09
N ALA A 85 -10.69 8.89 8.55
CA ALA A 85 -10.53 10.12 9.32
C ALA A 85 -11.87 10.68 9.84
N VAL A 86 -12.96 10.52 9.07
CA VAL A 86 -14.29 11.07 9.42
C VAL A 86 -15.14 10.07 10.20
N ALA A 87 -15.16 8.81 9.78
CA ALA A 87 -16.05 7.79 10.33
C ALA A 87 -15.53 7.17 11.64
N HIS A 88 -14.27 7.39 12.01
CA HIS A 88 -13.60 6.84 13.20
C HIS A 88 -13.78 5.33 13.41
N TRP A 89 -14.05 4.58 12.33
CA TRP A 89 -14.40 3.18 12.43
C TRP A 89 -13.15 2.34 12.64
N HIS A 90 -13.07 1.64 13.78
CA HIS A 90 -11.83 0.99 14.21
C HIS A 90 -11.32 -0.10 13.25
N TRP A 91 -12.20 -0.72 12.45
CA TRP A 91 -11.79 -1.76 11.50
C TRP A 91 -11.14 -1.21 10.23
N LEU A 92 -11.52 0.00 9.80
CA LEU A 92 -11.04 0.64 8.56
C LEU A 92 -9.52 0.85 8.56
N LYS A 93 -8.90 0.85 9.74
CA LYS A 93 -7.43 0.90 9.86
C LYS A 93 -6.73 -0.21 9.09
N TYR A 94 -7.34 -1.40 8.98
CA TYR A 94 -6.70 -2.55 8.32
C TYR A 94 -6.70 -2.48 6.79
N ILE A 95 -7.58 -1.65 6.21
CA ILE A 95 -7.63 -1.39 4.77
C ILE A 95 -7.09 0.01 4.41
N ASN A 96 -6.83 0.85 5.42
CA ASN A 96 -6.20 2.16 5.24
C ASN A 96 -4.68 2.00 5.09
N PHE A 97 -4.28 1.46 3.95
CA PHE A 97 -2.90 1.17 3.61
C PHE A 97 -2.00 2.41 3.62
N PHE A 98 -2.48 3.51 3.05
CA PHE A 98 -1.71 4.76 2.97
C PHE A 98 -1.37 5.30 4.37
N SER A 99 -2.38 5.47 5.23
CA SER A 99 -2.15 5.99 6.58
C SER A 99 -1.30 5.03 7.42
N THR A 100 -1.47 3.73 7.23
CA THR A 100 -0.67 2.72 7.94
C THR A 100 0.80 2.79 7.54
N THR A 101 1.09 2.87 6.24
CA THR A 101 2.46 3.08 5.73
C THR A 101 3.08 4.33 6.34
N VAL A 102 2.39 5.47 6.29
CA VAL A 102 2.91 6.74 6.85
C VAL A 102 3.23 6.60 8.33
N LYS A 103 2.33 6.00 9.11
CA LYS A 103 2.52 5.75 10.55
C LYS A 103 3.74 4.89 10.84
N ILE A 104 4.03 3.90 9.99
CA ILE A 104 5.24 3.08 10.10
C ILE A 104 6.48 3.91 9.75
N SER A 105 6.42 4.73 8.69
CA SER A 105 7.54 5.59 8.28
C SER A 105 7.96 6.58 9.36
N VAL A 106 7.00 7.13 10.12
CA VAL A 106 7.26 8.09 11.21
C VAL A 106 7.45 7.44 12.57
N GLY A 107 7.47 6.10 12.64
CA GLY A 107 7.68 5.36 13.89
C GLY A 107 6.50 5.38 14.88
N GLN A 108 5.30 5.79 14.44
CA GLN A 108 4.08 5.72 15.26
C GLN A 108 3.53 4.30 15.41
N ILE A 109 3.84 3.42 14.45
CA ILE A 109 3.56 1.98 14.50
C ILE A 109 4.86 1.24 14.25
N THR A 110 5.19 0.27 15.10
CA THR A 110 6.40 -0.54 14.88
C THR A 110 6.17 -1.57 13.78
N VAL A 111 7.24 -1.96 13.07
CA VAL A 111 7.16 -3.01 12.05
C VAL A 111 6.64 -4.33 12.63
N SER A 112 6.88 -4.62 13.92
CA SER A 112 6.33 -5.80 14.59
C SER A 112 4.80 -5.79 14.69
N GLN A 113 4.17 -4.61 14.69
CA GLN A 113 2.72 -4.44 14.74
C GLN A 113 2.06 -4.51 13.35
N PHE A 114 2.83 -4.75 12.29
CA PHE A 114 2.34 -4.87 10.92
C PHE A 114 1.56 -6.17 10.66
N TRP A 115 1.86 -7.26 11.38
CA TRP A 115 1.32 -8.59 11.09
C TRP A 115 -0.21 -8.67 10.97
N PRO A 116 -1.03 -8.03 11.83
CA PRO A 116 -2.48 -8.02 11.65
C PRO A 116 -2.93 -7.41 10.32
N TYR A 117 -2.25 -6.36 9.85
CA TYR A 117 -2.53 -5.72 8.56
C TYR A 117 -2.14 -6.62 7.39
N ALA A 118 -1.03 -7.35 7.52
CA ALA A 118 -0.60 -8.33 6.54
C ALA A 118 -1.62 -9.46 6.37
N TRP A 119 -2.15 -10.00 7.48
CA TRP A 119 -3.15 -11.07 7.44
C TRP A 119 -4.46 -10.64 6.77
N VAL A 120 -4.96 -9.45 7.09
CA VAL A 120 -6.15 -8.91 6.41
C VAL A 120 -5.89 -8.70 4.92
N SER A 121 -4.70 -8.21 4.56
CA SER A 121 -4.31 -8.01 3.17
C SER A 121 -4.20 -9.33 2.39
N ILE A 122 -3.65 -10.38 3.00
CA ILE A 122 -3.60 -11.73 2.42
C ILE A 122 -5.02 -12.29 2.22
N ALA A 123 -5.90 -12.10 3.19
CA ALA A 123 -7.30 -12.51 3.06
C ALA A 123 -8.00 -11.78 1.89
N ILE A 124 -7.78 -10.47 1.74
CA ILE A 124 -8.29 -9.70 0.59
C ILE A 124 -7.74 -10.27 -0.72
N LEU A 125 -6.44 -10.51 -0.81
CA LEU A 125 -5.82 -11.09 -2.01
C LEU A 125 -6.39 -12.47 -2.36
N ALA A 126 -6.61 -13.33 -1.36
CA ALA A 126 -7.22 -14.64 -1.56
C ALA A 126 -8.64 -14.52 -2.12
N VAL A 127 -9.45 -13.60 -1.57
CA VAL A 127 -10.80 -13.31 -2.08
C VAL A 127 -10.71 -12.76 -3.51
N CYS A 128 -9.81 -11.83 -3.80
CA CYS A 128 -9.63 -11.29 -5.15
C CYS A 128 -9.23 -12.38 -6.16
N PHE A 129 -8.36 -13.31 -5.77
CA PHE A 129 -7.95 -14.43 -6.60
C PHE A 129 -9.13 -15.36 -6.93
N LEU A 130 -9.89 -15.78 -5.91
CA LEU A 130 -11.07 -16.64 -6.10
C LEU A 130 -12.15 -15.98 -6.96
N LEU A 131 -12.42 -14.68 -6.73
CA LEU A 131 -13.35 -13.91 -7.55
C LEU A 131 -12.86 -13.81 -8.99
N SER A 132 -11.59 -13.52 -9.21
CA SER A 132 -11.01 -13.42 -10.56
C SER A 132 -11.16 -14.74 -11.31
N LEU A 133 -10.84 -15.88 -10.68
CA LEU A 133 -11.01 -17.21 -11.28
C LEU A 133 -12.47 -17.47 -11.69
N GLY A 134 -13.41 -17.23 -10.77
CA GLY A 134 -14.83 -17.46 -11.06
C GLY A 134 -15.38 -16.57 -12.16
N LEU A 135 -14.91 -15.32 -12.24
CA LEU A 135 -15.33 -14.38 -13.28
C LEU A 135 -14.75 -14.71 -14.66
N ILE A 136 -13.50 -15.17 -14.72
CA ILE A 136 -12.86 -15.60 -15.97
C ILE A 136 -13.60 -16.81 -16.53
N GLN A 137 -13.86 -17.83 -15.71
CA GLN A 137 -14.62 -19.02 -16.12
C GLN A 137 -15.98 -18.68 -16.73
N ARG A 138 -16.70 -17.70 -16.16
CA ARG A 138 -18.01 -17.26 -16.68
C ARG A 138 -17.95 -16.45 -17.97
N LYS A 139 -16.79 -15.88 -18.32
CA LYS A 139 -16.60 -15.13 -19.57
C LYS A 139 -16.10 -16.01 -20.71
N GLU A 140 -15.52 -17.16 -20.40
CA GLU A 140 -15.04 -18.14 -21.38
C GLU A 140 -16.10 -19.18 -21.77
N LEU A 141 -17.14 -19.36 -20.94
CA LEU A 141 -18.34 -20.16 -21.23
C LEU A 141 -19.41 -19.33 -21.94
#